data_AF-A0A962C333-F1
#
_entry.id   AF-A0A962C333-F1
#
_cell.length_a   1.000
_cell.length_b   1.000
_cell.length_c   1.000
_cell.angle_alpha   90.00
_cell.angle_beta   90.00
_cell.angle_gamma   90.00
#
_symmetry.space_group_name_H-M   'P 1'
#
loop_
_entity.id
_entity.type
_entity.pdbx_description
1 polymer ?
#
loop_
_entity_poly.entity_id
_entity_poly.type
_entity_poly.pdbx_seq_one_letter_code
_entity_poly.pdbx_strand_id
1 'polypeptide(L)' 'LTEIARQAFTIALVDPGLPDSQGIDTVSAILRAAPLMPLIVFSGRDDQSLALSAIKLGAQDYVIKGSL' A
#
# COMPACT_ATOMS: atom_id res chain seq x y z
N LEU A 1 -8.52 4.78 6.97
CA LEU A 1 -9.01 5.47 5.75
C LEU A 1 -9.60 6.85 6.03
N THR A 2 -10.18 7.10 7.22
CA THR A 2 -10.81 8.39 7.57
C THR A 2 -9.95 9.61 7.28
N GLU A 3 -8.66 9.56 7.60
CA GLU A 3 -7.75 10.68 7.35
C GLU A 3 -7.42 10.86 5.86
N ILE A 4 -7.23 9.78 5.10
CA ILE A 4 -7.01 9.83 3.64
C ILE A 4 -8.22 10.46 2.93
N ALA A 5 -9.43 10.28 3.48
CA ALA A 5 -10.63 10.93 2.96
C ALA A 5 -10.80 12.38 3.44
N ARG A 6 -10.13 12.78 4.52
CA ARG A 6 -10.29 14.09 5.17
C ARG A 6 -9.29 15.13 4.68
N GLN A 7 -8.12 14.71 4.21
CA GLN A 7 -7.07 15.59 3.72
C GLN A 7 -6.40 15.01 2.47
N ALA A 8 -5.94 15.89 1.58
CA ALA A 8 -5.25 15.48 0.37
C ALA A 8 -3.80 15.11 0.67
N PHE A 9 -3.42 13.87 0.33
CA PHE A 9 -2.03 13.41 0.38
C PHE A 9 -1.49 13.30 -1.05
N THR A 10 -0.22 13.64 -1.24
CA THR A 10 0.46 13.57 -2.54
C THR A 10 0.95 12.16 -2.86
N ILE A 11 1.21 11.36 -1.83
CA ILE A 11 1.65 9.96 -1.94
C ILE A 11 1.34 9.23 -0.64
N ALA A 12 1.03 7.93 -0.73
CA ALA A 12 0.96 7.04 0.42
C ALA A 12 2.08 5.99 0.38
N LEU A 13 2.77 5.85 1.51
CA LEU A 13 3.69 4.74 1.78
C LEU A 13 3.06 3.87 2.86
N VAL A 14 2.76 2.61 2.53
CA VAL A 14 1.91 1.76 3.38
C VAL A 14 2.58 0.43 3.68
N ASP A 15 2.66 0.05 4.95
CA ASP A 15 3.07 -1.29 5.38
C ASP A 15 1.84 -2.18 5.63
N PRO A 16 1.52 -3.12 4.72
CA PRO A 16 0.41 -4.05 4.89
C PRO A 16 0.71 -5.19 5.87
N GLY A 17 1.95 -5.30 6.36
CA GLY A 17 2.40 -6.33 7.30
C GLY A 17 2.22 -5.97 8.77
N LEU A 18 1.71 -4.78 9.08
CA LEU A 18 1.42 -4.35 10.46
C LEU A 18 0.26 -5.16 11.07
N PRO A 19 0.23 -5.35 12.41
CA PRO A 19 -0.78 -6.19 13.07
C PRO A 19 -2.24 -5.75 12.88
N ASP A 20 -2.47 -4.47 12.59
CA ASP A 20 -3.77 -3.86 12.34
C ASP A 20 -4.14 -3.82 10.84
N SER A 21 -3.26 -4.31 9.97
CA SER A 21 -3.47 -4.39 8.53
C SER A 21 -3.90 -5.78 8.10
N GLN A 22 -4.70 -5.84 7.03
CA GLN A 22 -5.21 -7.09 6.46
C GLN A 22 -4.47 -7.43 5.16
N GLY A 23 -3.16 -7.18 5.12
CA GLY A 23 -2.34 -7.49 3.95
C GLY A 23 -2.81 -6.75 2.69
N ILE A 24 -3.14 -7.52 1.65
CA ILE A 24 -3.58 -7.01 0.35
C ILE A 24 -4.90 -6.23 0.41
N ASP A 25 -5.77 -6.56 1.37
CA ASP A 25 -7.07 -5.88 1.51
C ASP A 25 -6.88 -4.42 1.94
N THR A 26 -5.85 -4.13 2.73
CA THR A 26 -5.46 -2.76 3.09
C THR A 26 -5.10 -1.95 1.83
N VAL A 27 -4.28 -2.53 0.95
CA VAL A 27 -3.88 -1.90 -0.33
C VAL A 27 -5.12 -1.61 -1.18
N SER A 28 -5.98 -2.61 -1.35
CA SER A 28 -7.24 -2.50 -2.10
C SER A 28 -8.15 -1.39 -1.55
N ALA A 29 -8.26 -1.28 -0.22
CA ALA A 29 -9.11 -0.29 0.41
C ALA A 29 -8.58 1.15 0.27
N ILE A 30 -7.26 1.34 0.30
CA ILE A 30 -6.62 2.65 0.11
C ILE A 30 -6.78 3.12 -1.34
N LEU A 31 -6.52 2.23 -2.31
CA LEU A 31 -6.70 2.54 -3.74
C LEU A 31 -8.14 2.93 -4.08
N ARG A 32 -9.13 2.27 -3.45
CA ARG A 32 -10.54 2.68 -3.59
C ARG A 32 -10.85 4.04 -2.98
N ALA A 33 -10.26 4.35 -1.83
CA ALA A 33 -10.53 5.59 -1.11
C ALA A 33 -9.86 6.81 -1.78
N ALA A 34 -8.71 6.62 -2.42
CA ALA A 34 -7.94 7.68 -3.07
C ALA A 34 -7.33 7.18 -4.40
N PRO A 35 -8.13 6.97 -5.45
CA PRO A 35 -7.71 6.30 -6.69
C PRO A 35 -6.68 7.06 -7.52
N LEU A 36 -6.53 8.36 -7.29
CA LEU A 36 -5.56 9.22 -8.00
C LEU A 36 -4.27 9.45 -7.20
N MET A 37 -4.23 9.01 -5.95
CA MET A 37 -3.05 9.15 -5.10
C MET A 37 -2.10 7.97 -5.33
N PRO A 38 -0.83 8.21 -5.73
CA PRO A 38 0.15 7.14 -5.85
C PRO A 38 0.33 6.40 -4.52
N LEU A 39 0.34 5.07 -4.60
CA LEU A 39 0.51 4.19 -3.46
C LEU A 39 1.76 3.33 -3.64
N ILE A 40 2.71 3.44 -2.72
CA ILE A 40 3.88 2.54 -2.63
C ILE A 40 3.66 1.62 -1.43
N VAL A 41 3.78 0.32 -1.68
CA VAL A 41 3.75 -0.69 -0.61
C VAL A 41 5.16 -0.83 -0.03
N PHE A 42 5.29 -0.76 1.29
CA PHE A 42 6.55 -0.81 2.02
C PHE A 42 6.53 -1.91 3.08
N SER A 43 7.06 -3.08 2.74
CA SER A 43 6.89 -4.31 3.53
C SER A 43 8.22 -4.87 3.97
N GLY A 44 8.32 -5.35 5.21
CA GLY A 44 9.48 -6.11 5.68
C GLY A 44 9.49 -7.59 5.26
N ARG A 45 8.42 -8.04 4.60
CA ARG A 45 8.30 -9.40 4.08
C ARG A 45 8.74 -9.39 2.63
N ASP A 46 9.67 -10.25 2.28
CA ASP A 46 9.97 -10.59 0.88
C ASP A 46 8.90 -11.56 0.35
N ASP A 47 7.69 -11.03 0.17
CA ASP A 47 6.55 -11.78 -0.34
C ASP A 47 6.25 -11.33 -1.77
N GLN A 48 6.82 -12.05 -2.73
CA GLN A 48 6.63 -11.79 -4.16
C GLN A 48 5.16 -11.89 -4.59
N SER A 49 4.35 -12.74 -3.96
CA SER A 49 2.94 -12.89 -4.30
C SER A 49 2.15 -11.65 -3.90
N LEU A 50 2.41 -11.12 -2.70
CA LEU A 50 1.83 -9.87 -2.23
C LEU A 50 2.29 -8.69 -3.09
N ALA A 51 3.59 -8.62 -3.42
CA ALA A 51 4.14 -7.59 -4.28
C ALA A 51 3.46 -7.57 -5.66
N LEU A 52 3.39 -8.72 -6.33
CA LEU A 52 2.73 -8.84 -7.63
C LEU A 52 1.25 -8.49 -7.56
N SER A 53 0.55 -8.91 -6.50
CA SER A 53 -0.87 -8.60 -6.30
C SER A 53 -1.09 -7.10 -6.09
N ALA A 54 -0.23 -6.43 -5.30
CA ALA A 54 -0.33 -4.99 -5.07
C ALA A 54 -0.14 -4.20 -6.37
N ILE A 55 0.87 -4.54 -7.16
CA ILE A 55 1.12 -3.91 -8.46
C ILE A 55 -0.09 -4.12 -9.40
N LYS A 56 -0.63 -5.35 -9.47
CA LYS A 56 -1.82 -5.65 -10.27
C LYS A 56 -3.06 -4.86 -9.86
N LEU A 57 -3.19 -4.54 -8.56
CA LEU A 57 -4.29 -3.71 -8.05
C LEU A 57 -4.13 -2.22 -8.39
N GLY A 58 -2.93 -1.79 -8.80
CA GLY A 58 -2.64 -0.39 -9.12
C GLY A 58 -1.72 0.31 -8.12
N ALA A 59 -1.06 -0.42 -7.22
CA ALA A 59 0.06 0.16 -6.48
C ALA A 59 1.18 0.55 -7.46
N GLN A 60 1.79 1.69 -7.22
CA GLN A 60 2.82 2.25 -8.09
C GLN A 60 4.13 1.47 -7.98
N ASP A 61 4.46 1.00 -6.78
CA ASP A 61 5.67 0.24 -6.50
C ASP A 61 5.55 -0.61 -5.22
N TYR A 62 6.48 -1.55 -5.03
CA TYR A 62 6.66 -2.36 -3.84
C TYR A 62 8.12 -2.34 -3.40
N VAL A 63 8.38 -1.82 -2.20
CA VAL A 63 9.71 -1.66 -1.63
C VAL A 63 9.86 -2.56 -0.40
N ILE A 64 10.96 -3.31 -0.34
CA ILE A 64 11.30 -4.17 0.79
C ILE A 64 12.01 -3.34 1.86
N LYS A 65 11.60 -3.45 3.12
CA LYS A 65 12.27 -2.76 4.23
C LYS A 65 13.71 -3.29 4.36
N GLY A 66 14.67 -2.37 4.41
CA GLY A 66 16.09 -2.72 4.53
C GLY A 66 16.78 -3.06 3.21
N SER A 67 16.09 -2.94 2.07
CA SER A 67 16.71 -3.03 0.73
C SER A 67 17.17 -1.66 0.18
N LEU A 68 17.25 -0.63 1.04
CA LEU A 68 17.69 0.73 0.73
C LEU A 68 18.93 1.08 1.55
#